data_AF-A0A5B8TLW4-F1
#
_entry.id   AF-A0A5B8TLW4-F1
#
_cell.length_a   1.000
_cell.length_b   1.000
_cell.length_c   1.000
_cell.angle_alpha   90.00
_cell.angle_beta   90.00
_cell.angle_gamma   90.00
#
_symmetry.space_group_name_H-M   'P 1'
#
loop_
_entity.id
_entity.type
_entity.pdbx_description
1 polymer ?
#
loop_
_entity_poly.entity_id
_entity_poly.type
_entity_poly.pdbx_seq_one_letter_code
_entity_poly.pdbx_strand_id
1 'polypeptide(L)' 'MIIAADTQIILAVDHAKGAVHDFSLFKWTLKAQSILATHQVLADSGYQGLAHHHKSSMTPKKKPRKKVRS' A
#
# COMPACT_ATOMS: atom_id res chain seq x y z
N MET A 1 4.80 -5.58 -3.32
CA MET A 1 5.93 -5.08 -4.14
C MET A 1 5.99 -3.57 -3.97
N ILE A 2 7.19 -3.00 -3.86
CA ILE A 2 7.43 -1.56 -3.79
C ILE A 2 8.27 -1.15 -4.99
N ILE A 3 7.85 -0.09 -5.65
CA ILE A 3 8.50 0.47 -6.83
C ILE A 3 8.79 1.95 -6.57
N ALA A 4 9.98 2.39 -6.96
CA ALA A 4 10.35 3.79 -6.99
C ALA A 4 9.54 4.51 -8.10
N ALA A 5 8.74 5.51 -7.73
CA ALA A 5 7.82 6.15 -8.67
C ALA A 5 8.50 6.95 -9.79
N ASP A 6 9.75 7.35 -9.59
CA ASP A 6 10.56 8.15 -10.51
C ASP A 6 11.34 7.28 -11.50
N THR A 7 11.94 6.20 -11.02
CA THR A 7 12.85 5.34 -11.79
C THR A 7 12.21 4.03 -12.24
N GLN A 8 11.02 3.71 -11.72
CA GLN A 8 10.32 2.45 -11.96
C GLN A 8 11.09 1.20 -11.51
N ILE A 9 12.12 1.37 -10.67
CA ILE A 9 12.92 0.27 -10.13
C ILE A 9 12.17 -0.40 -8.99
N ILE A 10 12.20 -1.73 -8.97
CA ILE A 10 11.67 -2.54 -7.86
C ILE A 10 12.62 -2.41 -6.67
N LEU A 11 12.13 -1.84 -5.57
CA LEU A 11 12.90 -1.64 -4.33
C LEU A 11 12.75 -2.81 -3.36
N ALA A 12 11.58 -3.45 -3.36
CA ALA A 12 11.29 -4.59 -2.49
C ALA A 12 10.18 -5.48 -3.06
N VAL A 13 10.31 -6.79 -2.83
CA VAL A 13 9.26 -7.78 -3.11
C VAL A 13 9.10 -8.69 -1.91
N ASP A 14 7.89 -8.81 -1.40
CA ASP A 14 7.54 -9.71 -0.31
C ASP A 14 6.67 -10.85 -0.84
N HIS A 15 6.90 -12.06 -0.32
CA HIS A 15 6.22 -13.27 -0.71
C HIS A 15 5.76 -14.03 0.54
N ALA A 16 4.62 -14.70 0.47
CA ALA A 16 4.13 -15.58 1.53
C ALA A 16 3.91 -16.99 1.00
N LYS A 17 4.06 -17.98 1.87
CA LYS A 17 3.70 -19.36 1.56
C LYS A 17 2.19 -19.54 1.71
N GLY A 18 1.52 -20.04 0.68
CA GLY A 18 0.08 -20.30 0.68
C GLY A 18 -0.77 -19.07 0.34
N ALA A 19 -2.09 -19.19 0.58
CA ALA A 19 -3.04 -18.13 0.25
C ALA A 19 -3.05 -17.05 1.35
N VAL A 20 -2.32 -15.97 1.11
CA VAL A 20 -2.30 -14.79 1.98
C VAL A 20 -2.73 -13.57 1.18
N HIS A 21 -3.61 -12.77 1.75
CA HIS A 21 -3.98 -11.50 1.17
C HIS A 21 -2.78 -10.55 1.16
N ASP A 22 -2.53 -9.90 0.02
CA ASP A 22 -1.43 -8.96 -0.22
C ASP A 22 -1.33 -7.86 0.85
N PHE A 23 -2.45 -7.31 1.32
CA PHE A 23 -2.43 -6.31 2.39
C PHE A 23 -2.04 -6.89 3.76
N SER A 24 -2.40 -8.14 4.04
CA SER A 24 -1.96 -8.82 5.27
C SER A 24 -0.45 -9.07 5.24
N LEU A 25 0.07 -9.55 4.12
CA LEU A 25 1.51 -9.72 3.91
C LEU A 25 2.25 -8.39 4.10
N PHE A 26 1.75 -7.32 3.49
CA PHE A 26 2.36 -5.99 3.62
C PHE A 26 2.39 -5.47 5.07
N LYS A 27 1.34 -5.72 5.86
CA LYS A 27 1.34 -5.35 7.30
C LYS A 27 2.39 -6.10 8.11
N TRP A 28 2.68 -7.35 7.78
CA TRP A 28 3.71 -8.12 8.47
C TRP A 28 5.11 -7.63 8.13
N THR A 29 5.35 -7.24 6.87
CA THR A 29 6.67 -6.81 6.40
C THR A 29 6.93 -5.32 6.62
N LEU A 30 5.90 -4.52 6.90
CA LEU A 30 5.94 -3.08 7.17
C LEU A 30 7.02 -2.64 8.17
N LYS A 31 7.20 -3.40 9.26
CA LYS A 31 8.22 -3.10 10.29
C LYS A 31 9.65 -3.46 9.85
N ALA A 32 9.79 -4.42 8.95
CA ALA A 32 11.09 -4.87 8.45
C ALA A 32 11.61 -3.98 7.31
N GLN A 33 10.75 -3.17 6.71
CA GLN A 33 11.10 -2.34 5.55
C GLN A 33 11.48 -0.93 5.99
N SER A 34 12.78 -0.75 6.28
CA SER A 34 13.38 0.55 6.65
C SER A 34 13.11 1.66 5.63
N ILE A 35 12.85 1.31 4.37
CA ILE A 35 12.53 2.26 3.30
C ILE A 35 11.25 3.06 3.57
N LEU A 36 10.31 2.48 4.31
CA LEU A 36 9.03 3.12 4.64
C LEU A 36 9.22 4.24 5.68
N ALA A 37 10.21 4.14 6.57
CA ALA A 37 10.43 5.13 7.62
C ALA A 37 10.81 6.53 7.07
N THR A 38 11.38 6.59 5.88
CA THR A 38 11.92 7.83 5.28
C THR A 38 11.19 8.29 4.02
N HIS A 39 10.34 7.43 3.43
CA HIS A 39 9.69 7.72 2.15
C HIS A 39 8.16 7.76 2.27
N GLN A 40 7.54 8.59 1.43
CA GLN A 40 6.09 8.58 1.27
C GLN A 40 5.66 7.42 0.38
N VAL A 41 4.58 6.74 0.76
CA VAL A 41 4.10 5.52 0.09
C VAL A 41 2.74 5.78 -0.51
N LEU A 42 2.63 5.63 -1.83
CA LEU A 42 1.34 5.59 -2.51
C LEU A 42 0.94 4.12 -2.71
N ALA A 43 -0.10 3.68 -2.00
CA ALA A 43 -0.60 2.31 -2.09
C ALA A 43 -1.90 2.25 -2.88
N ASP A 44 -2.24 1.08 -3.41
CA ASP A 44 -3.48 0.88 -4.15
C ASP A 44 -4.73 1.11 -3.31
N SER A 45 -5.87 1.34 -3.96
CA SER A 45 -7.14 1.55 -3.27
C SER A 45 -7.62 0.35 -2.45
N GLY A 46 -7.08 -0.85 -2.68
CA GLY A 46 -7.32 -2.04 -1.85
C GLY A 46 -6.67 -1.97 -0.46
N TYR A 47 -5.69 -1.08 -0.28
CA TYR A 47 -4.93 -0.91 0.96
C TYR A 47 -5.57 0.14 1.90
N GLN A 48 -6.88 0.36 1.80
CA GLN A 48 -7.60 1.28 2.67
C GLN A 48 -7.36 0.94 4.15
N GLY A 49 -6.96 1.96 4.92
CA GLY A 49 -6.57 1.81 6.33
C GLY A 49 -5.06 1.71 6.57
N LEU A 50 -4.24 1.70 5.51
CA LEU A 50 -2.77 1.69 5.64
C LEU A 50 -2.22 2.89 6.44
N ALA A 51 -2.87 4.06 6.34
CA ALA A 51 -2.49 5.26 7.08
C ALA A 51 -2.46 5.07 8.62
N HIS A 52 -3.22 4.11 9.16
CA HIS A 52 -3.17 3.78 10.59
C HIS A 52 -1.89 3.03 10.99
N HIS A 53 -1.30 2.30 10.05
CA HIS A 53 -0.08 1.53 10.26
C HIS A 53 1.17 2.29 9.82
N HIS A 54 1.02 3.22 8.86
CA HIS A 54 2.11 4.01 8.30
C HIS A 54 1.66 5.45 8.03
N LYS A 55 2.07 6.39 8.89
CA LYS A 55 1.62 7.80 8.80
C LYS A 55 2.00 8.48 7.48
N SER A 56 3.13 8.09 6.88
CA SER A 56 3.59 8.61 5.59
C SER A 56 3.04 7.83 4.40
N SER A 57 1.85 7.22 4.53
CA SER A 57 1.18 6.52 3.42
C SER A 57 -0.07 7.24 2.95
N MET A 58 -0.38 7.05 1.66
CA MET A 58 -1.57 7.55 1.00
C MET A 58 -2.22 6.42 0.20
N THR A 59 -3.56 6.39 0.22
CA THR A 59 -4.36 5.52 -0.64
C THR A 59 -5.26 6.39 -1.49
N PRO A 60 -5.40 6.17 -2.80
CA PRO A 60 -6.31 6.90 -3.65
C PRO A 60 -7.72 6.91 -3.06
N LYS A 61 -8.30 8.11 -2.93
CA LYS A 61 -9.71 8.22 -2.56
C LYS A 61 -10.55 7.63 -3.68
N LYS A 62 -11.28 6.56 -3.36
CA LYS A 62 -12.26 5.97 -4.28
C LYS A 62 -13.22 7.06 -4.72
N LYS A 63 -13.44 7.21 -6.04
CA LYS A 63 -14.43 8.16 -6.55
C LYS A 63 -15.80 7.83 -5.92
N PRO A 64 -16.53 8.82 -5.38
CA PRO A 64 -17.85 8.58 -4.82
C PRO A 64 -18.77 8.02 -5.92
N ARG A 65 -19.62 7.04 -5.56
CA ARG A 65 -20.65 6.56 -6.48
C ARG A 65 -21.59 7.74 -6.79
N LYS A 66 -21.81 8.06 -8.06
CA LYS A 66 -22.85 9.03 -8.45
C LYS A 66 -24.17 8.57 -7.83
N LYS A 67 -24.80 9.40 -7.01
CA LYS A 67 -26.18 9.17 -6.58
C LYS A 67 -27.05 9.24 -7.85
N VAL A 68 -27.55 8.11 -8.32
CA VAL A 68 -28.67 8.10 -9.27
C VAL A 68 -29.85 8.66 -8.47
N ARG A 69 -30.33 9.85 -8.83
CA ARG A 69 -31.58 10.38 -8.28
C ARG A 69 -32.70 9.55 -8.90
N SER A 70 -33.41 8.79 -8.05
CA SER A 70 -34.69 8.15 -8.37
C SER A 70 -35.80 9.19 -8.41
#